data_AF-A0A3C0CGP2-F1
#
_entry.id   AF-A0A3C0CGP2-F1
#
_cell.length_a   1.000
_cell.length_b   1.000
_cell.length_c   1.000
_cell.angle_alpha   90.00
_cell.angle_beta   90.00
_cell.angle_gamma   90.00
#
_symmetry.space_group_name_H-M   'P 1'
#
loop_
_entity.id
_entity.type
_entity.pdbx_description
1 polymer ?
#
loop_
_entity_poly.entity_id
_entity_poly.type
_entity_poly.pdbx_seq_one_letter_code
_entity_poly.pdbx_strand_id
1 'polypeptide(L)' 'ELSPGVNKVVRCYIAQKRKIQVGDKMAGRHGNKGVVSRILPVEDMPFLPDGTPLDIVLNPLGVPSRMNIGQVLEVHLG' A
#
# COMPACT_ATOMS: atom_id res chain seq x y z
N GLU A 1 18.06 -30.68 14.69
CA GLU A 1 17.99 -32.03 15.26
C GLU A 1 16.58 -32.30 15.76
N LEU A 2 16.14 -33.56 15.78
CA LEU A 2 14.84 -33.94 16.32
C LEU A 2 14.89 -33.83 17.85
N SER A 3 13.84 -33.28 18.47
CA SER A 3 13.73 -33.22 19.93
C SER A 3 13.72 -34.64 20.53
N PRO A 4 14.23 -34.83 21.76
CA PRO A 4 14.24 -36.14 22.41
C PRO A 4 12.83 -36.76 22.44
N GLY A 5 12.71 -38.01 21.98
CA GLY A 5 11.42 -38.73 21.89
C GLY A 5 10.64 -38.53 20.59
N VAL A 6 11.13 -37.74 19.62
CA VAL A 6 10.46 -37.53 18.33
C VAL A 6 11.08 -38.39 17.23
N ASN A 7 10.29 -39.31 16.66
CA ASN A 7 10.74 -40.21 15.60
C ASN A 7 10.74 -39.58 14.20
N LYS A 8 9.83 -38.64 13.91
CA LYS A 8 9.72 -37.97 12.60
C LYS A 8 8.97 -36.64 12.75
N VAL A 9 9.38 -35.62 11.99
CA VAL A 9 8.67 -34.35 11.86
C VAL A 9 8.24 -34.17 10.41
N VAL A 10 6.97 -33.82 10.20
CA VAL A 10 6.44 -33.45 8.88
C VAL A 10 6.09 -31.97 8.91
N ARG A 11 6.59 -31.21 7.94
CA ARG A 11 6.26 -29.79 7.75
C ARG A 11 5.45 -29.65 6.48
N CYS A 12 4.26 -29.07 6.58
CA CYS A 12 3.44 -28.69 5.44
C CYS A 12 3.53 -27.17 5.27
N TYR A 13 3.80 -26.71 4.05
CA TYR A 13 3.80 -25.29 3.71
C TYR A 13 2.53 -24.98 2.94
N ILE A 14 1.79 -23.97 3.39
CA ILE A 14 0.57 -23.49 2.73
C ILE A 14 0.87 -22.09 2.21
N ALA A 15 0.65 -21.88 0.91
CA ALA A 15 0.73 -20.56 0.29
C ALA A 15 -0.66 -19.91 0.25
N GLN A 16 -0.76 -18.64 0.62
CA GLN A 16 -1.98 -17.85 0.52
C GLN A 16 -1.69 -16.52 -0.16
N LYS A 17 -2.52 -16.14 -1.14
CA LYS A 17 -2.48 -14.81 -1.75
C LYS A 17 -3.49 -13.91 -1.03
N ARG A 18 -3.01 -12.88 -0.34
CA ARG A 18 -3.86 -11.88 0.32
C ARG A 18 -4.13 -10.70 -0.62
N LYS A 19 -5.36 -10.20 -0.62
CA LYS A 19 -5.75 -8.96 -1.30
C LYS A 19 -5.56 -7.78 -0.34
N ILE A 20 -5.42 -6.58 -0.89
CA ILE A 20 -5.39 -5.34 -0.11
C ILE A 20 -6.73 -5.10 0.58
N GLN A 21 -6.69 -4.59 1.81
CA GLN A 21 -7.87 -4.32 2.63
C GLN A 21 -7.75 -2.98 3.35
N VAL A 22 -8.89 -2.43 3.76
CA VAL A 22 -8.93 -1.28 4.67
C VAL A 22 -8.19 -1.65 5.95
N GLY A 23 -7.31 -0.77 6.42
CA GLY A 23 -6.42 -1.03 7.55
C GLY A 23 -5.02 -1.51 7.17
N ASP A 24 -4.77 -1.88 5.91
CA ASP A 24 -3.42 -2.21 5.46
C ASP A 24 -2.52 -0.97 5.46
N LYS A 25 -1.27 -1.15 5.90
CA LYS A 25 -0.27 -0.08 5.95
C LYS A 25 0.50 -0.02 4.63
N MET A 26 0.59 1.19 4.08
CA MET A 26 1.31 1.49 2.83
C MET A 26 2.37 2.56 3.09
N ALA A 27 3.43 2.57 2.29
CA ALA A 27 4.47 3.59 2.34
C ALA A 27 4.95 3.95 0.94
N GLY A 28 5.22 5.25 0.72
CA GLY A 28 5.85 5.74 -0.49
C GLY A 28 7.38 5.81 -0.38
N ARG A 29 8.03 6.07 -1.51
CA ARG A 29 9.50 6.13 -1.64
C ARG A 29 10.12 7.29 -0.87
N HIS A 30 9.35 8.34 -0.60
CA HIS A 30 9.79 9.55 0.09
C HIS A 30 9.42 9.58 1.59
N GLY A 31 9.26 8.41 2.21
CA GLY A 31 9.04 8.26 3.64
C GLY A 31 7.64 8.62 4.13
N ASN A 32 6.71 8.97 3.23
CA ASN A 32 5.29 9.11 3.54
C ASN A 32 4.69 7.74 3.85
N LYS A 33 4.08 7.61 5.03
CA LYS A 33 3.40 6.38 5.48
C LYS A 33 1.92 6.68 5.67
N GLY A 34 1.08 5.70 5.38
CA GLY A 34 -0.38 5.79 5.54
C GLY A 34 -1.00 4.42 5.78
N VAL A 35 -2.26 4.44 6.21
CA VAL A 35 -3.11 3.26 6.32
C VAL A 35 -4.26 3.45 5.34
N VAL A 36 -4.64 2.40 4.61
CA VAL A 36 -5.78 2.44 3.68
C VAL A 36 -7.04 2.77 4.47
N SER A 37 -7.65 3.93 4.19
CA SER A 37 -8.81 4.42 4.92
C SER A 37 -10.13 3.84 4.39
N ARG A 38 -10.29 3.78 3.07
CA ARG A 38 -11.46 3.25 2.37
C ARG A 38 -11.05 2.74 0.99
N ILE A 39 -11.83 1.80 0.46
CA ILE A 39 -11.76 1.33 -0.93
C ILE A 39 -13.07 1.79 -1.58
N LEU A 40 -12.98 2.68 -2.56
CA LEU A 40 -14.13 3.25 -3.25
C LEU A 40 -14.39 2.51 -4.57
N PRO A 41 -15.65 2.47 -5.03
CA PRO A 41 -15.96 2.05 -6.38
C PRO A 41 -15.49 3.13 -7.38
N VAL A 42 -15.30 2.75 -8.64
CA VAL A 42 -14.60 3.58 -9.65
C VAL A 42 -15.40 4.84 -9.99
N GLU A 43 -16.73 4.74 -9.98
CA GLU A 43 -17.67 5.83 -10.24
C GLU A 43 -17.59 6.99 -9.22
N ASP A 44 -17.12 6.72 -8.00
CA ASP A 44 -16.98 7.72 -6.94
C ASP A 44 -15.59 8.40 -6.93
N MET A 45 -14.68 7.96 -7.80
CA MET A 45 -13.33 8.51 -7.87
C MET A 45 -13.29 9.82 -8.67
N PRO A 46 -12.35 10.73 -8.38
CA PRO A 46 -12.09 11.85 -9.28
C PRO A 46 -11.59 11.36 -10.64
N PHE A 47 -11.98 12.06 -11.70
CA PHE A 47 -11.62 11.74 -13.08
C PHE A 47 -10.72 12.82 -13.68
N LEU A 48 -9.80 12.38 -14.53
CA LEU A 48 -9.03 13.24 -15.43
C LEU A 48 -9.91 13.77 -16.57
N PRO A 49 -9.47 14.81 -17.31
CA PRO A 49 -10.26 15.40 -18.40
C PRO A 49 -10.60 14.43 -19.54
N ASP A 50 -9.84 13.35 -19.70
CA ASP A 50 -10.06 12.27 -20.66
C ASP A 50 -11.03 11.19 -20.15
N GLY A 51 -11.53 11.32 -18.92
CA GLY A 51 -12.42 10.36 -18.26
C GLY A 51 -11.71 9.23 -17.52
N THR A 52 -10.38 9.25 -17.40
CA THR A 52 -9.63 8.24 -16.65
C THR A 52 -9.80 8.47 -15.13
N PRO A 53 -10.26 7.48 -14.34
CA PRO A 53 -10.35 7.62 -12.88
C PRO A 53 -8.95 7.60 -12.23
N LEU A 54 -8.80 8.30 -11.11
CA LEU A 54 -7.59 8.19 -10.29
C LEU A 54 -7.59 6.89 -9.48
N ASP A 55 -6.39 6.31 -9.26
CA ASP A 55 -6.25 5.10 -8.43
C ASP A 55 -6.13 5.41 -6.92
N ILE A 56 -5.43 6.50 -6.56
CA ILE A 56 -5.10 6.84 -5.17
C ILE A 56 -5.24 8.35 -4.96
N VAL A 57 -5.90 8.74 -3.87
CA VAL A 57 -5.99 10.13 -3.42
C VAL A 57 -5.17 10.31 -2.14
N LEU A 58 -4.20 11.24 -2.16
CA LEU A 58 -3.32 11.56 -1.04
C LEU A 58 -3.61 12.94 -0.46
N ASN A 59 -3.38 13.12 0.85
CA ASN A 59 -3.53 14.42 1.51
C ASN A 59 -2.30 15.32 1.25
N PRO A 60 -2.46 16.50 0.65
CA PRO A 60 -1.34 17.40 0.34
C PRO A 60 -0.69 18.01 1.59
N LEU A 61 -1.40 18.10 2.71
CA LEU A 61 -0.87 18.75 3.94
C LEU A 61 0.37 18.05 4.51
N GLY A 62 0.57 16.77 4.18
CA GLY A 62 1.73 16.01 4.61
C GLY A 62 3.04 16.43 3.93
N VAL A 63 2.98 17.09 2.76
CA VAL A 63 4.18 17.46 1.99
C VAL A 63 4.89 18.67 2.60
N PRO A 64 4.22 19.82 2.85
CA PRO A 64 4.89 20.98 3.43
C PRO A 64 5.32 20.72 4.88
N SER A 65 4.48 20.02 5.66
CA SER A 65 4.78 19.72 7.07
C SER A 65 6.04 18.88 7.26
N ARG A 66 6.37 18.00 6.31
CA ARG A 66 7.51 17.07 6.41
C ARG A 66 8.66 17.45 5.49
N MET A 67 8.51 18.52 4.71
CA MET A 67 9.49 19.01 3.74
C MET A 67 10.00 17.92 2.78
N ASN A 68 9.17 16.92 2.46
CA ASN A 68 9.51 15.81 1.57
C ASN A 68 9.04 16.08 0.13
N ILE A 69 9.51 17.20 -0.42
CA ILE A 69 9.10 17.74 -1.73
C ILE A 69 9.43 16.81 -2.91
N GLY A 70 10.39 15.90 -2.72
CA GLY A 70 10.78 14.91 -3.72
C GLY A 70 9.61 14.10 -4.27
N GLN A 71 8.58 13.82 -3.47
CA GLN A 71 7.38 13.10 -3.93
C GLN A 71 6.61 13.87 -5.01
N VAL A 72 6.60 15.20 -4.93
CA VAL A 72 5.90 16.05 -5.90
C VAL A 72 6.70 16.07 -7.19
N LEU A 73 8.02 16.20 -7.09
CA LEU A 73 8.92 16.13 -8.25
C LEU A 73 8.85 14.77 -8.94
N GLU A 74 8.77 13.68 -8.18
CA GLU A 74 8.57 12.32 -8.69
C GLU A 74 7.29 12.22 -9.52
N VAL A 75 6.17 12.76 -9.01
CA VAL A 75 4.87 12.72 -9.71
C VAL A 75 4.87 13.59 -10.97
N HIS A 76 5.58 14.72 -11.00
CA HIS A 76 5.65 15.57 -12.19
C HIS A 76 6.53 15.00 -13.31
N LEU A 77 7.52 14.17 -12.95
CA LEU A 77 8.42 13.51 -13.92
C LEU A 77 7.90 12.15 -14.39
N GLY A 78 6.96 11.56 -13.65
CA GLY A 78 6.40 10.24 -13.90
C GLY A 78 5.27 10.20 -14.91
#